data_AF-G0HKV6-F1
#
_entry.id   AF-G0HKV6-F1
#
_cell.length_a   1.000
_cell.length_b   1.000
_cell.length_c   1.000
_cell.angle_alpha   90.00
_cell.angle_beta   90.00
_cell.angle_gamma   90.00
#
_symmetry.space_group_name_H-M   'P 1'
#
loop_
_entity.id
_entity.type
_entity.pdbx_description
1 polymer ?
#
loop_
_entity_poly.entity_id
_entity_poly.type
_entity_poly.pdbx_seq_one_letter_code
_entity_poly.pdbx_strand_id
1 'polypeptide(L)'
;MEIPNYRNLEINAVLFDLNGTLAEGGRIDDEVKHLLERLADKYTVVVLSADTFGTLEEEFEGLPVRIERVSSGAEKAEIARGYEPYIAVGNGNNDVAMLESAELAFCVIGPEGATTDALLASDVVVRDVKDAIGMLLDEKKLIATLRG
;
A
#
# COMPACT_ATOMS: atom_id res chain seq x y z
N MET A 1 3.83 13.27 -10.30
CA MET A 1 2.38 13.53 -10.36
C MET A 1 2.10 14.88 -9.73
N GLU A 2 1.46 15.80 -10.45
CA GLU A 2 1.06 17.12 -9.92
C GLU A 2 -0.40 17.09 -9.46
N ILE A 3 -0.65 17.42 -8.20
CA ILE A 3 -2.00 17.52 -7.63
C ILE A 3 -2.29 19.00 -7.30
N PRO A 4 -3.19 19.66 -8.06
CA PRO A 4 -3.49 21.08 -7.89
C PRO A 4 -3.91 21.44 -6.46
N ASN A 5 -3.32 22.52 -5.92
CA ASN A 5 -3.53 23.02 -4.57
C ASN A 5 -3.27 22.02 -3.43
N TYR A 6 -2.53 20.94 -3.71
CA TYR A 6 -2.17 19.95 -2.70
C TYR A 6 -0.64 19.80 -2.63
N ARG A 7 -0.04 19.01 -3.53
CA ARG A 7 1.42 18.85 -3.65
C ARG A 7 1.82 18.22 -4.98
N ASN A 8 3.09 18.37 -5.33
CA ASN A 8 3.74 17.63 -6.40
C ASN A 8 4.42 16.41 -5.80
N LEU A 9 4.07 15.23 -6.30
CA LEU A 9 4.56 13.94 -5.83
C LEU A 9 5.57 13.37 -6.83
N GLU A 10 6.80 13.15 -6.41
CA GLU A 10 7.76 12.29 -7.10
C GLU A 10 7.77 10.96 -6.36
N ILE A 11 7.30 9.88 -7.01
CA ILE A 11 7.12 8.58 -6.34
C ILE A 11 7.74 7.49 -7.20
N ASN A 12 8.54 6.64 -6.56
CA ASN A 12 9.23 5.53 -7.23
C ASN A 12 8.66 4.16 -6.83
N ALA A 13 8.12 4.05 -5.62
CA ALA A 13 7.66 2.78 -5.05
C ALA A 13 6.27 2.87 -4.43
N VAL A 14 5.58 1.73 -4.42
CA VAL A 14 4.32 1.54 -3.68
C VAL A 14 4.52 0.37 -2.73
N LEU A 15 4.38 0.64 -1.45
CA LEU A 15 4.59 -0.29 -0.35
C LEU A 15 3.23 -0.71 0.21
N PHE A 16 3.03 -2.02 0.31
CA PHE A 16 1.80 -2.60 0.82
C PHE A 16 2.08 -3.42 2.08
N ASP A 17 1.22 -3.28 3.09
CA ASP A 17 0.99 -4.38 4.03
C ASP A 17 0.25 -5.55 3.34
N LEU A 18 0.34 -6.74 3.92
CA LEU A 18 -0.36 -7.92 3.40
C LEU A 18 -1.76 -8.11 4.02
N ASN A 19 -1.86 -8.46 5.29
CA ASN A 19 -3.11 -8.96 5.88
C ASN A 19 -4.00 -7.80 6.34
N GLY A 20 -5.26 -7.80 5.89
CA GLY A 20 -6.17 -6.66 6.07
C GLY A 20 -5.94 -5.54 5.04
N THR A 21 -4.95 -5.71 4.14
CA THR A 21 -4.64 -4.76 3.06
C THR A 21 -4.74 -5.42 1.69
N LEU A 22 -3.75 -6.23 1.28
CA LEU A 22 -3.76 -6.97 0.00
C LEU A 22 -4.51 -8.30 0.08
N ALA A 23 -4.54 -8.90 1.27
CA ALA A 23 -5.04 -10.23 1.53
C ALA A 23 -6.06 -10.23 2.67
N GLU A 24 -7.02 -11.15 2.59
CA GLU A 24 -7.89 -11.54 3.71
C GLU A 24 -7.46 -12.93 4.17
N GLY A 25 -7.06 -13.08 5.43
CA GLY A 25 -6.57 -14.36 5.97
C GLY A 25 -5.38 -14.96 5.20
N GLY A 26 -4.50 -14.13 4.64
CA GLY A 26 -3.31 -14.55 3.90
C GLY A 26 -3.54 -14.98 2.46
N ARG A 27 -4.74 -14.83 1.89
CA ARG A 27 -5.07 -15.12 0.48
C ARG A 27 -5.33 -13.85 -0.30
N ILE A 28 -4.78 -13.77 -1.51
CA ILE A 28 -4.91 -12.60 -2.39
C ILE A 28 -5.88 -12.96 -3.53
N ASP A 29 -6.85 -12.07 -3.76
CA ASP A 29 -7.79 -12.20 -4.87
C ASP A 29 -7.09 -12.04 -6.23
N ASP A 30 -7.49 -12.84 -7.22
CA ASP A 30 -6.85 -12.86 -8.56
C ASP A 30 -6.90 -11.49 -9.25
N GLU A 31 -7.95 -10.70 -9.02
CA GLU A 31 -8.03 -9.35 -9.56
C GLU A 31 -6.97 -8.43 -8.94
N VAL A 32 -6.69 -8.58 -7.63
CA VAL A 32 -5.62 -7.84 -6.97
C VAL A 32 -4.27 -8.22 -7.55
N LYS A 33 -4.01 -9.51 -7.79
CA LYS A 33 -2.77 -9.98 -8.44
C LYS A 33 -2.58 -9.32 -9.81
N HIS A 34 -3.62 -9.32 -10.64
CA HIS A 34 -3.56 -8.67 -11.96
C HIS A 34 -3.36 -7.14 -11.87
N LEU A 35 -3.96 -6.49 -10.88
CA LEU A 35 -3.76 -5.07 -10.64
C LEU A 35 -2.32 -4.76 -10.19
N LEU A 36 -1.70 -5.63 -9.38
CA LEU A 36 -0.30 -5.50 -8.96
C LEU A 36 0.66 -5.62 -10.15
N GLU A 37 0.41 -6.54 -11.10
CA GLU A 37 1.19 -6.64 -12.34
C GLU A 37 1.18 -5.31 -13.12
N ARG A 38 -0.02 -4.76 -13.32
CA ARG A 38 -0.19 -3.48 -14.02
C ARG A 38 0.42 -2.30 -13.26
N LEU A 39 0.42 -2.37 -11.94
CA LEU A 39 1.04 -1.35 -11.09
C LEU A 39 2.57 -1.41 -11.18
N ALA A 40 3.13 -2.60 -11.29
CA ALA A 40 4.58 -2.83 -11.43
C ALA A 40 5.15 -2.29 -12.75
N ASP A 41 4.33 -2.13 -13.79
CA ASP A 41 4.73 -1.42 -15.02
C ASP A 41 5.07 0.05 -14.80
N LYS A 42 4.59 0.65 -13.70
CA LYS A 42 4.75 2.08 -13.38
C LYS A 42 5.62 2.34 -12.16
N TYR A 43 5.60 1.44 -11.18
CA TYR A 43 6.25 1.63 -9.88
C TYR A 43 7.01 0.38 -9.45
N THR A 44 7.99 0.56 -8.56
CA THR A 44 8.50 -0.58 -7.78
C THR A 44 7.44 -0.97 -6.75
N VAL A 45 6.87 -2.17 -6.88
CA VAL A 45 5.87 -2.68 -5.93
C VAL A 45 6.56 -3.52 -4.87
N VAL A 46 6.32 -3.22 -3.60
CA VAL A 46 6.94 -3.88 -2.45
C VAL A 46 5.86 -4.31 -1.46
N VAL A 47 5.94 -5.54 -0.97
CA VAL A 47 5.05 -6.07 0.06
C VAL A 47 5.85 -6.33 1.33
N LEU A 48 5.43 -5.69 2.41
CA LEU A 48 6.05 -5.76 3.73
C LEU A 48 5.17 -6.61 4.64
N SER A 49 5.64 -7.81 4.99
CA SER A 49 4.81 -8.76 5.75
C SER A 49 5.60 -9.57 6.77
N ALA A 50 4.96 -9.89 7.89
CA ALA A 50 5.47 -10.84 8.88
C ALA A 50 5.29 -12.31 8.47
N ASP A 51 4.64 -12.57 7.34
CA ASP A 51 4.34 -13.92 6.83
C ASP A 51 3.67 -14.83 7.86
N THR A 52 2.74 -14.29 8.65
CA THR A 52 2.15 -15.02 9.78
C THR A 52 1.43 -16.31 9.35
N PHE A 53 0.94 -16.35 8.11
CA PHE A 53 0.25 -17.51 7.53
C PHE A 53 1.17 -18.41 6.69
N GLY A 54 2.43 -18.01 6.45
CA GLY A 54 3.38 -18.77 5.61
C GLY A 54 2.99 -18.83 4.14
N THR A 55 2.19 -17.88 3.65
CA THR A 55 1.62 -17.88 2.29
C THR A 55 2.34 -16.95 1.32
N LEU A 56 3.32 -16.15 1.79
CA LEU A 56 3.99 -15.13 0.96
C LEU A 56 4.54 -15.69 -0.36
N GLU A 57 5.29 -16.80 -0.30
CA GLU A 57 5.98 -17.32 -1.49
C GLU A 57 4.99 -17.86 -2.52
N GLU A 58 3.93 -18.54 -2.09
CA GLU A 58 2.88 -19.08 -2.96
C GLU A 58 2.01 -17.98 -3.57
N GLU A 59 1.58 -17.01 -2.76
CA GLU A 59 0.64 -15.97 -3.21
C GLU A 59 1.26 -14.99 -4.21
N PHE A 60 2.57 -14.77 -4.11
CA PHE A 60 3.32 -13.86 -4.97
C PHE A 60 4.18 -14.55 -6.01
N GLU A 61 4.09 -15.88 -6.16
CA GLU A 61 4.84 -16.61 -7.18
C GLU A 61 4.54 -16.07 -8.58
N GLY A 62 5.59 -15.70 -9.32
CA GLY A 62 5.48 -15.17 -10.68
C GLY A 62 5.02 -13.72 -10.79
N LEU A 63 4.65 -13.05 -9.70
CA LEU A 63 4.28 -11.64 -9.72
C LEU A 63 5.52 -10.73 -9.70
N PRO A 64 5.52 -9.59 -10.43
CA PRO A 64 6.64 -8.66 -10.48
C PRO A 64 6.71 -7.75 -9.24
N VAL A 65 6.68 -8.34 -8.04
CA VAL A 65 6.71 -7.62 -6.76
C VAL A 65 7.94 -8.01 -5.93
N ARG A 66 8.42 -7.09 -5.09
CA ARG A 66 9.45 -7.37 -4.09
C ARG A 66 8.78 -7.75 -2.78
N ILE A 67 9.31 -8.77 -2.11
CA ILE A 67 8.82 -9.20 -0.79
C ILE A 67 9.89 -8.86 0.25
N GLU A 68 9.49 -8.11 1.27
CA GLU A 68 10.30 -7.75 2.43
C GLU A 68 9.66 -8.36 3.69
N ARG A 69 10.40 -9.26 4.35
CA ARG A 69 9.93 -9.89 5.58
C ARG A 69 10.20 -8.96 6.77
N VAL A 70 9.17 -8.67 7.56
CA VAL A 70 9.26 -7.74 8.70
C VAL A 70 8.67 -8.34 9.96
N SER A 71 9.26 -8.11 11.12
CA SER A 71 8.80 -8.68 12.40
C SER A 71 8.06 -7.68 13.30
N SER A 72 8.13 -6.38 12.98
CA SER A 72 7.48 -5.32 13.76
C SER A 72 7.15 -4.10 12.89
N GLY A 73 6.26 -3.22 13.39
CA GLY A 73 5.99 -1.95 12.72
C GLY A 73 7.19 -1.00 12.66
N ALA A 74 8.08 -1.06 13.65
CA ALA A 74 9.32 -0.27 13.64
C ALA A 74 10.28 -0.73 12.53
N GLU A 75 10.46 -2.03 12.37
CA GLU A 75 11.25 -2.60 11.28
C GLU A 75 10.61 -2.35 9.91
N LYS A 76 9.28 -2.43 9.83
CA LYS A 76 8.54 -2.07 8.62
C LYS A 76 8.83 -0.63 8.20
N ALA A 77 8.75 0.31 9.13
CA ALA A 77 9.08 1.71 8.87
C ALA A 77 10.56 1.89 8.47
N GLU A 78 11.50 1.19 9.12
CA GLU A 78 12.92 1.21 8.77
C GLU A 78 13.15 0.80 7.31
N ILE A 79 12.61 -0.36 6.91
CA ILE A 79 12.77 -0.87 5.55
C ILE A 79 12.07 0.05 4.55
N ALA A 80 10.90 0.60 4.90
CA ALA A 80 10.17 1.53 4.03
C ALA A 80 11.01 2.76 3.65
N ARG A 81 11.85 3.27 4.56
CA ARG A 81 12.76 4.39 4.26
C ARG A 81 13.76 4.08 3.15
N GLY A 82 14.13 2.82 2.96
CA GLY A 82 14.98 2.39 1.85
C GLY A 82 14.34 2.55 0.46
N TYR A 83 13.02 2.76 0.42
CA TYR A 83 12.23 2.93 -0.80
C TYR A 83 11.74 4.37 -1.02
N GLU A 84 12.17 5.33 -0.18
CA GLU A 84 11.83 6.74 -0.35
C GLU A 84 12.25 7.29 -1.73
N PRO A 85 11.42 8.12 -2.38
CA PRO A 85 10.03 8.46 -2.03
C PRO A 85 9.02 7.35 -2.42
N TYR A 86 8.07 7.06 -1.52
CA TYR A 86 7.07 5.98 -1.69
C TYR A 86 5.62 6.38 -1.37
N ILE A 87 4.68 5.63 -1.95
CA ILE A 87 3.29 5.52 -1.49
C ILE A 87 3.19 4.38 -0.49
N ALA A 88 2.46 4.57 0.60
CA ALA A 88 2.14 3.52 1.56
C ALA A 88 0.67 3.11 1.49
N VAL A 89 0.40 1.82 1.63
CA VAL A 89 -0.94 1.25 1.72
C VAL A 89 -0.98 0.26 2.88
N GLY A 90 -1.87 0.48 3.84
CA GLY A 90 -1.98 -0.35 5.04
C GLY A 90 -3.34 -0.20 5.73
N ASN A 91 -3.52 -0.91 6.85
CA ASN A 91 -4.74 -0.82 7.66
C ASN A 91 -4.49 -0.90 9.17
N GLY A 92 -3.31 -1.35 9.60
CA GLY A 92 -3.01 -1.74 10.98
C GLY A 92 -2.14 -0.75 11.75
N ASN A 93 -2.08 -0.93 13.08
CA ASN A 93 -1.20 -0.13 13.95
C ASN A 93 0.30 -0.30 13.64
N ASN A 94 0.70 -1.45 13.09
CA ASN A 94 2.05 -1.71 12.64
C ASN A 94 2.41 -0.95 11.34
N ASP A 95 1.43 -0.34 10.67
CA ASP A 95 1.65 0.43 9.43
C ASP A 95 1.76 1.94 9.69
N VAL A 96 1.30 2.42 10.85
CA VAL A 96 1.16 3.86 11.15
C VAL A 96 2.43 4.64 10.85
N ALA A 97 3.59 4.21 11.34
CA ALA A 97 4.85 4.92 11.11
C ALA A 97 5.27 4.95 9.63
N MET A 98 4.96 3.90 8.86
CA MET A 98 5.18 3.86 7.41
C MET A 98 4.20 4.78 6.68
N LEU A 99 2.94 4.82 7.10
CA LEU A 99 1.91 5.70 6.53
C LEU A 99 2.26 7.18 6.77
N GLU A 100 2.62 7.55 8.00
CA GLU A 100 2.98 8.94 8.37
C GLU A 100 4.20 9.47 7.60
N SER A 101 5.12 8.59 7.21
CA SER A 101 6.36 8.96 6.52
C SER A 101 6.22 8.94 4.99
N ALA A 102 5.08 8.52 4.45
CA ALA A 102 4.89 8.36 3.02
C ALA A 102 4.59 9.69 2.30
N GLU A 103 4.97 9.77 1.03
CA GLU A 103 4.59 10.89 0.15
C GLU A 103 3.12 10.85 -0.22
N LEU A 104 2.45 9.71 -0.04
CA LEU A 104 1.01 9.57 -0.14
C LEU A 104 0.63 8.28 0.58
N ALA A 105 -0.31 8.36 1.51
CA ALA A 105 -0.73 7.22 2.32
C ALA A 105 -2.20 6.86 2.07
N PHE A 106 -2.45 5.57 1.84
CA PHE A 106 -3.78 4.99 1.76
C PHE A 106 -4.07 4.11 2.97
N CYS A 107 -5.22 4.33 3.60
CA CYS A 107 -5.79 3.39 4.57
C CYS A 107 -6.88 2.55 3.90
N VAL A 108 -6.74 1.22 3.96
CA VAL A 108 -7.74 0.27 3.48
C VAL A 108 -8.61 -0.15 4.66
N ILE A 109 -9.91 0.16 4.62
CA ILE A 109 -10.82 -0.30 5.68
C ILE A 109 -11.04 -1.81 5.57
N GLY A 110 -11.24 -2.34 4.35
CA GLY A 110 -11.41 -3.77 4.11
C GLY A 110 -12.56 -4.42 4.88
N PRO A 111 -12.70 -5.76 4.79
CA PRO A 111 -13.64 -6.52 5.59
C PRO A 111 -13.19 -6.71 7.05
N GLU A 112 -11.87 -6.61 7.33
CA GLU A 112 -11.28 -6.77 8.67
C GLU A 112 -11.32 -5.47 9.50
N GLY A 113 -11.67 -4.35 8.88
CA GLY A 113 -11.57 -3.02 9.48
C GLY A 113 -10.15 -2.45 9.43
N ALA A 114 -10.05 -1.21 9.87
CA ALA A 114 -8.77 -0.50 10.02
C ALA A 114 -8.69 0.12 11.41
N THR A 115 -7.46 0.30 11.90
CA THR A 115 -7.26 1.01 13.16
C THR A 115 -7.50 2.50 12.97
N THR A 116 -8.03 3.16 13.99
CA THR A 116 -8.23 4.61 13.97
C THR A 116 -6.93 5.35 13.71
N ASP A 117 -5.82 4.85 14.26
CA ASP A 117 -4.50 5.47 14.09
C ASP A 117 -4.02 5.36 12.63
N ALA A 118 -4.20 4.22 11.96
CA ALA A 118 -3.88 4.08 10.54
C ALA A 118 -4.77 4.95 9.65
N LEU A 119 -6.06 5.09 10.01
CA LEU A 119 -6.99 5.98 9.32
C LEU A 119 -6.52 7.45 9.42
N LEU A 120 -6.16 7.91 10.63
CA LEU A 120 -5.71 9.28 10.86
C LEU A 120 -4.31 9.56 10.30
N ALA A 121 -3.47 8.54 10.13
CA ALA A 121 -2.16 8.62 9.50
C ALA A 121 -2.20 8.62 7.96
N SER A 122 -3.38 8.46 7.34
CA SER A 122 -3.53 8.36 5.89
C SER A 122 -4.06 9.64 5.23
N ASP A 123 -3.71 9.83 3.95
CA ASP A 123 -4.24 10.92 3.11
C ASP A 123 -5.58 10.53 2.46
N VAL A 124 -5.72 9.26 2.09
CA VAL A 124 -6.91 8.74 1.41
C VAL A 124 -7.37 7.46 2.10
N VAL A 125 -8.66 7.38 2.39
CA VAL A 125 -9.27 6.16 2.94
C VAL A 125 -10.11 5.49 1.86
N VAL A 126 -9.87 4.20 1.63
CA VAL A 126 -10.62 3.37 0.67
C VAL A 126 -11.28 2.19 1.36
N ARG A 127 -12.29 1.61 0.71
CA ARG A 127 -12.96 0.41 1.23
C ARG A 127 -12.20 -0.86 0.86
N ASP A 128 -11.57 -0.88 -0.30
CA ASP A 128 -10.88 -2.04 -0.87
C ASP A 128 -9.55 -1.58 -1.51
N VAL A 129 -8.51 -2.41 -1.43
CA VAL A 129 -7.20 -2.12 -2.03
C VAL A 129 -7.27 -1.96 -3.55
N LYS A 130 -8.23 -2.59 -4.22
CA LYS A 130 -8.51 -2.42 -5.66
C LYS A 130 -8.82 -0.95 -5.99
N ASP A 131 -9.50 -0.23 -5.09
CA ASP A 131 -9.79 1.19 -5.26
C ASP A 131 -8.49 2.02 -5.19
N ALA A 132 -7.61 1.73 -4.21
CA ALA A 132 -6.31 2.40 -4.09
C ALA A 132 -5.44 2.17 -5.33
N ILE A 133 -5.25 0.91 -5.76
CA ILE A 133 -4.47 0.60 -6.96
C ILE A 133 -5.11 1.24 -8.20
N GLY A 134 -6.45 1.23 -8.29
CA GLY A 134 -7.19 1.89 -9.35
C GLY A 134 -6.97 3.40 -9.42
N MET A 135 -6.80 4.07 -8.28
CA MET A 135 -6.47 5.50 -8.22
C MET A 135 -5.02 5.78 -8.64
N LEU A 136 -4.08 4.86 -8.36
CA LEU A 136 -2.69 4.97 -8.80
C LEU A 136 -2.52 4.68 -10.30
N LEU A 137 -3.34 3.79 -10.84
CA LEU A 137 -3.35 3.50 -12.28
C LEU A 137 -4.03 4.61 -13.10
N ASP A 138 -5.00 5.32 -12.51
CA ASP A 138 -5.71 6.45 -13.10
C ASP A 138 -5.62 7.70 -12.21
N GLU A 139 -4.55 8.48 -12.43
CA GLU A 139 -4.21 9.68 -11.64
C GLU A 139 -5.35 10.71 -11.58
N LYS A 140 -6.28 10.71 -12.54
CA LYS A 140 -7.43 11.63 -12.53
C LYS A 140 -8.32 11.41 -11.32
N LYS A 141 -8.50 10.16 -10.88
CA LYS A 141 -9.27 9.83 -9.68
C LYS A 141 -8.58 10.37 -8.43
N LEU A 142 -7.27 10.17 -8.35
CA LEU A 142 -6.47 10.65 -7.24
C LEU A 142 -6.48 12.17 -7.13
N ILE A 143 -6.27 12.86 -8.26
CA ILE A 143 -6.37 14.32 -8.34
C ILE A 143 -7.75 14.81 -7.94
N ALA A 144 -8.83 14.16 -8.39
CA ALA A 144 -10.19 14.56 -8.05
C ALA A 144 -10.47 14.46 -6.53
N THR A 145 -9.87 13.48 -5.86
CA THR A 145 -9.99 13.27 -4.41
C THR A 145 -9.16 14.27 -3.60
N LEU A 146 -7.92 14.54 -4.01
CA LEU A 146 -6.95 15.29 -3.20
C LEU A 146 -6.82 16.77 -3.54
N ARG A 147 -7.27 17.23 -4.72
CA ARG A 147 -7.22 18.66 -5.05
C ARG A 147 -8.05 19.45 -4.03
N GLY A 148 -7.48 20.51 -3.46
CA GLY A 148 -8.16 21.29 -2.42
C GLY A 148 -7.29 22.34 -1.79
#